data_AF-A0A938VSW7-F1
#
_entry.id   AF-A0A938VSW7-F1
#
_cell.length_a   1.000
_cell.length_b   1.000
_cell.length_c   1.000
_cell.angle_alpha   90.00
_cell.angle_beta   90.00
_cell.angle_gamma   90.00
#
_symmetry.space_group_name_H-M   'P 1'
#
loop_
_entity.id
_entity.type
_entity.pdbx_description
1 polymer ?
#
loop_
_entity_poly.entity_id
_entity_poly.type
_entity_poly.pdbx_seq_one_letter_code
_entity_poly.pdbx_strand_id
1 'polypeptide(L)'
;MTPTSTSGLDQGVTTGTHVVDALVDTPWIGLETRHRLQKVVVGFRALDLTTGGFPSIKDLWSASTDTLHLATLEVYTEGDITTPAVSQDLNKLVSSMKALKPDENQQMPLMDIEARHLDCAGMSFKLRFKNALSAAATAAGHKKGLFRIAYIELYVTPSESSIPNAPEPTP
;
A
#
# COMPACT_ATOMS: atom_id res chain seq x y z
N MET A 1 -34.67 -28.78 -44.57
CA MET A 1 -34.40 -28.22 -43.23
C MET A 1 -32.95 -28.54 -42.90
N THR A 2 -32.11 -27.52 -42.92
CA THR A 2 -30.66 -27.61 -42.74
C THR A 2 -30.34 -26.92 -41.42
N PRO A 3 -29.54 -27.48 -40.51
CA PRO A 3 -29.24 -26.79 -39.27
C PRO A 3 -28.37 -25.57 -39.58
N THR A 4 -28.85 -24.40 -39.15
CA THR A 4 -28.10 -23.14 -39.21
C THR A 4 -26.95 -23.20 -38.22
N SER A 5 -25.73 -23.35 -38.75
CA SER A 5 -24.49 -23.10 -38.02
C SER A 5 -24.42 -21.62 -37.68
N THR A 6 -24.69 -21.25 -36.43
CA THR A 6 -24.32 -19.93 -35.91
C THR A 6 -22.87 -20.02 -35.44
N SER A 7 -21.94 -19.64 -36.32
CA SER A 7 -20.58 -19.30 -35.91
C SER A 7 -20.64 -17.98 -35.14
N GLY A 8 -20.99 -18.07 -33.85
CA GLY A 8 -20.63 -17.03 -32.90
C GLY A 8 -19.16 -17.19 -32.62
N LEU A 9 -18.32 -16.51 -33.40
CA LEU A 9 -16.94 -16.24 -33.00
C LEU A 9 -17.00 -15.68 -31.58
N ASP A 10 -16.50 -16.45 -30.61
CA ASP A 10 -16.03 -15.94 -29.33
C ASP A 10 -15.02 -14.83 -29.68
N GLN A 11 -15.52 -13.60 -29.79
CA GLN A 11 -14.67 -12.43 -29.78
C GLN A 11 -13.93 -12.48 -28.46
N GLY A 12 -12.61 -12.59 -28.56
CA GLY A 12 -11.70 -12.79 -27.45
C GLY A 12 -12.08 -11.93 -26.26
N VAL A 13 -12.69 -12.57 -25.27
CA VAL A 13 -12.52 -12.15 -23.89
C VAL A 13 -11.08 -12.52 -23.57
N THR A 14 -10.15 -11.64 -23.88
CA THR A 14 -8.99 -11.49 -23.00
C THR A 14 -9.61 -11.19 -21.65
N THR A 15 -9.75 -12.20 -20.81
CA THR A 15 -10.09 -12.07 -19.40
C THR A 15 -8.99 -11.22 -18.80
N GLY A 16 -9.17 -9.90 -18.87
CA GLY A 16 -8.29 -8.96 -18.21
C GLY A 16 -8.25 -9.35 -16.75
N THR A 17 -7.05 -9.53 -16.21
CA THR A 17 -6.86 -9.73 -14.78
C THR A 17 -7.33 -8.46 -14.08
N HIS A 18 -8.60 -8.41 -13.68
CA HIS A 18 -9.15 -7.24 -13.01
C HIS A 18 -8.60 -7.18 -11.59
N VAL A 19 -7.90 -6.10 -11.26
CA VAL A 19 -7.43 -5.84 -9.90
C VAL A 19 -8.64 -5.58 -9.01
N VAL A 20 -8.93 -6.52 -8.09
CA VAL A 20 -10.02 -6.38 -7.12
C VAL A 20 -9.53 -5.60 -5.91
N ASP A 21 -10.41 -4.82 -5.30
CA ASP A 21 -10.12 -4.15 -4.04
C ASP A 21 -9.89 -5.19 -2.94
N ALA A 22 -8.68 -5.19 -2.41
CA ALA A 22 -8.29 -6.00 -1.29
C ALA A 22 -8.07 -5.11 -0.06
N LEU A 23 -8.37 -5.68 1.11
CA LEU A 23 -8.07 -5.09 2.40
C LEU A 23 -7.19 -6.06 3.17
N VAL A 24 -6.07 -5.56 3.68
CA VAL A 24 -5.15 -6.31 4.53
C VAL A 24 -5.00 -5.57 5.85
N ASP A 25 -5.32 -6.26 6.95
CA ASP A 25 -5.17 -5.74 8.31
C ASP A 25 -3.99 -6.43 9.00
N THR A 26 -3.15 -5.67 9.70
CA THR A 26 -2.21 -6.25 10.66
C THR A 26 -2.95 -6.63 11.96
N PRO A 27 -2.39 -7.55 12.76
CA PRO A 27 -2.71 -7.61 14.18
C PRO A 27 -2.48 -6.26 14.85
N TRP A 28 -3.08 -6.08 16.04
CA TRP A 28 -2.73 -4.97 16.91
C TRP A 28 -1.30 -5.14 17.42
N ILE A 29 -0.51 -4.08 17.28
CA ILE A 29 0.86 -3.99 17.76
C ILE A 29 0.79 -3.18 19.06
N GLY A 30 0.86 -3.88 20.19
CA GLY A 30 0.93 -3.26 21.52
C GLY A 30 2.35 -2.85 21.87
N LEU A 31 2.48 -1.71 22.54
CA LEU A 31 3.73 -1.17 23.08
C LEU A 31 3.58 -1.00 24.59
N GLU A 32 4.67 -1.13 25.34
CA GLU A 32 4.66 -1.06 26.81
C GLU A 32 4.29 0.34 27.33
N THR A 33 4.70 1.37 26.61
CA THR A 33 4.43 2.78 26.92
C THR A 33 3.89 3.50 25.70
N ARG A 34 3.38 4.72 25.90
CA ARG A 34 2.86 5.53 24.80
C ARG A 34 3.99 5.96 23.86
N HIS A 35 3.86 5.64 22.59
CA HIS A 35 4.80 6.06 21.55
C HIS A 35 4.11 6.91 20.50
N ARG A 36 4.91 7.70 19.78
CA ARG A 36 4.52 8.39 18.55
C ARG A 36 5.03 7.60 17.34
N LEU A 37 4.12 7.21 16.45
CA LEU A 37 4.45 6.61 15.17
C LEU A 37 4.87 7.72 14.19
N GLN A 38 6.13 7.68 13.77
CA GLN A 38 6.72 8.71 12.90
C GLN A 38 6.74 8.29 11.44
N LYS A 39 7.02 7.01 11.20
CA LYS A 39 7.20 6.46 9.86
C LYS A 39 6.79 4.98 9.84
N VAL A 40 6.20 4.56 8.72
CA VAL A 40 6.04 3.14 8.37
C VAL A 40 6.78 2.91 7.05
N VAL A 41 7.59 1.86 6.99
CA VAL A 41 8.22 1.39 5.74
C VAL A 41 7.53 0.11 5.33
N VAL A 42 7.06 0.05 4.09
CA VAL A 42 6.35 -1.10 3.55
C VAL A 42 7.11 -1.59 2.32
N GLY A 43 7.53 -2.84 2.37
CA GLY A 43 8.12 -3.51 1.21
C GLY A 43 7.03 -4.12 0.35
N PHE A 44 6.86 -3.63 -0.87
CA PHE A 44 5.97 -4.22 -1.85
C PHE A 44 6.73 -5.08 -2.85
N ARG A 45 6.09 -6.15 -3.32
CA ARG A 45 6.57 -6.94 -4.45
C ARG A 45 5.46 -7.07 -5.49
N ALA A 46 5.76 -6.86 -6.76
CA ALA A 46 4.78 -7.08 -7.82
C ALA A 46 4.36 -8.55 -7.88
N LEU A 47 3.06 -8.80 -8.06
CA LEU A 47 2.47 -10.12 -8.27
C LEU A 47 2.22 -10.31 -9.76
N ASP A 48 2.85 -11.34 -10.32
CA ASP A 48 2.77 -11.86 -11.70
C ASP A 48 3.91 -11.48 -12.67
N LEU A 49 4.58 -12.54 -13.11
CA LEU A 49 5.72 -12.71 -14.03
C LEU A 49 5.54 -14.06 -14.77
N THR A 50 4.32 -14.42 -15.18
CA THR A 50 4.09 -15.66 -15.93
C THR A 50 4.62 -15.53 -17.37
N THR A 51 5.92 -15.76 -17.51
CA THR A 51 6.80 -15.91 -18.70
C THR A 51 7.97 -14.92 -18.65
N GLY A 52 9.18 -15.41 -18.93
CA GLY A 52 10.49 -14.74 -18.82
C GLY A 52 10.71 -13.54 -19.73
N GLY A 53 9.79 -12.59 -19.67
CA GLY A 53 9.71 -11.33 -20.36
C GLY A 53 8.36 -10.73 -19.99
N PHE A 54 8.35 -9.70 -19.12
CA PHE A 54 7.19 -8.95 -18.63
C PHE A 54 5.86 -9.22 -19.38
N PRO A 55 4.99 -10.11 -18.91
CA PRO A 55 3.72 -10.36 -19.57
C PRO A 55 2.61 -9.41 -19.04
N SER A 56 1.86 -8.87 -20.01
CA SER A 56 0.51 -8.28 -19.98
C SER A 56 0.11 -7.24 -18.94
N ILE A 57 1.00 -6.66 -18.15
CA ILE A 57 0.69 -5.39 -17.46
C ILE A 57 0.98 -4.17 -18.38
N LYS A 58 0.85 -4.31 -19.71
CA LYS A 58 1.20 -3.25 -20.67
C LYS A 58 0.48 -1.94 -20.38
N ASP A 59 -0.75 -1.99 -19.86
CA ASP A 59 -1.55 -0.80 -19.60
C ASP A 59 -1.17 -0.06 -18.32
N LEU A 60 -0.68 -0.76 -17.28
CA LEU A 60 -0.24 -0.10 -16.03
C LEU A 60 1.17 0.48 -16.17
N TRP A 61 2.00 -0.09 -17.05
CA TRP A 61 3.38 0.36 -17.29
C TRP A 61 3.56 1.12 -18.60
N SER A 62 2.47 1.48 -19.28
CA SER A 62 2.47 2.05 -20.64
C SER A 62 3.26 3.34 -20.70
N ALA A 63 3.05 4.27 -19.76
CA ALA A 63 3.86 5.48 -19.65
C ALA A 63 4.78 5.44 -18.41
N SER A 64 6.05 5.82 -18.59
CA SER A 64 7.01 5.93 -17.47
C SER A 64 6.64 7.01 -16.46
N THR A 65 5.78 7.94 -16.86
CA THR A 65 5.24 9.03 -16.05
C THR A 65 4.01 8.63 -15.25
N ASP A 66 3.46 7.43 -15.46
CA ASP A 66 2.30 6.97 -14.70
C ASP A 66 2.68 6.76 -13.23
N THR A 67 1.75 7.12 -12.34
CA THR A 67 1.84 6.83 -10.91
C THR A 67 0.98 5.62 -10.59
N LEU A 68 1.60 4.60 -10.02
CA LEU A 68 0.91 3.42 -9.52
C LEU A 68 0.52 3.62 -8.06
N HIS A 69 -0.75 3.41 -7.76
CA HIS A 69 -1.27 3.28 -6.41
C HIS A 69 -1.06 1.83 -5.95
N LEU A 70 -0.29 1.66 -4.88
CA LEU A 70 -0.01 0.34 -4.31
C LEU A 70 -1.00 -0.01 -3.21
N ALA A 71 -1.32 0.97 -2.35
CA ALA A 71 -2.33 0.88 -1.31
C ALA A 71 -2.59 2.26 -0.71
N THR A 72 -3.71 2.42 -0.03
CA THR A 72 -3.94 3.43 1.00
C THR A 72 -3.61 2.80 2.36
N LEU A 73 -2.66 3.36 3.08
CA LEU A 73 -2.37 3.01 4.47
C LEU A 73 -3.28 3.80 5.40
N GLU A 74 -3.99 3.11 6.26
CA GLU A 74 -4.71 3.67 7.40
C GLU A 74 -4.09 3.17 8.70
N VAL A 75 -3.84 4.10 9.63
CA VAL A 75 -3.33 3.80 10.97
C VAL A 75 -4.43 4.03 11.98
N TYR A 76 -4.68 3.03 12.80
CA TYR A 76 -5.63 3.05 13.91
C TYR A 76 -4.87 3.00 15.24
N THR A 77 -5.41 3.64 16.28
CA THR A 77 -4.79 3.73 17.61
C THR A 77 -5.76 3.31 18.71
N GLU A 78 -5.26 2.67 19.77
CA GLU A 78 -5.99 2.42 21.02
C GLU A 78 -7.31 1.64 20.87
N GLY A 79 -7.37 0.70 19.93
CA GLY A 79 -8.56 -0.15 19.75
C GLY A 79 -9.71 0.52 18.97
N ASP A 80 -9.62 1.79 18.59
CA ASP A 80 -10.59 2.41 17.69
C ASP A 80 -10.42 1.82 16.28
N ILE A 81 -11.41 1.09 15.80
CA ILE A 81 -11.43 0.47 14.46
C ILE A 81 -12.26 1.28 13.44
N THR A 82 -12.89 2.36 13.89
CA THR A 82 -13.85 3.14 13.12
C THR A 82 -13.19 4.32 12.44
N THR A 83 -12.32 5.04 13.16
CA THR A 83 -11.69 6.27 12.68
C THR A 83 -10.19 6.07 12.56
N PRO A 84 -9.61 6.13 11.34
CA PRO A 84 -8.17 6.11 11.20
C PRO A 84 -7.57 7.40 11.76
N ALA A 85 -6.57 7.29 12.62
CA ALA A 85 -5.79 8.43 13.12
C ALA A 85 -5.00 9.10 11.97
N VAL A 86 -4.52 8.30 11.01
CA VAL A 86 -3.87 8.78 9.79
C VAL A 86 -4.29 7.93 8.60
N SER A 87 -4.43 8.57 7.42
CA SER A 87 -4.62 7.91 6.14
C SER A 87 -3.66 8.50 5.10
N GLN A 88 -2.92 7.65 4.39
CA GLN A 88 -1.91 8.06 3.41
C GLN A 88 -1.87 7.12 2.20
N ASP A 89 -1.88 7.71 1.00
CA ASP A 89 -1.68 6.97 -0.24
C ASP A 89 -0.21 6.54 -0.39
N LEU A 90 0.00 5.24 -0.60
CA LEU A 90 1.28 4.64 -0.96
C LEU A 90 1.34 4.47 -2.47
N ASN A 91 2.17 5.28 -3.10
CA ASN A 91 2.24 5.35 -4.56
C ASN A 91 3.70 5.43 -5.05
N LYS A 92 3.91 5.04 -6.30
CA LYS A 92 5.24 5.01 -6.92
C LYS A 92 5.15 5.26 -8.42
N LEU A 93 6.10 6.01 -8.97
CA LEU A 93 6.23 6.20 -10.41
C LEU A 93 6.67 4.90 -11.09
N VAL A 94 6.12 4.64 -12.28
CA VAL A 94 6.54 3.52 -13.14
C VAL A 94 8.02 3.58 -13.47
N SER A 95 8.57 4.77 -13.74
CA SER A 95 10.00 4.96 -14.04
C SER A 95 10.90 4.45 -12.90
N SER A 96 10.51 4.65 -11.65
CA SER A 96 11.26 4.17 -10.48
C SER A 96 11.27 2.65 -10.37
N MET A 97 10.24 1.97 -10.89
CA MET A 97 10.15 0.51 -10.86
C MET A 97 10.86 -0.15 -12.03
N LYS A 98 10.80 0.46 -13.23
CA LYS A 98 11.50 -0.03 -14.43
C LYS A 98 13.04 -0.06 -14.25
N ALA A 99 13.57 0.77 -13.35
CA ALA A 99 14.99 0.80 -13.03
C ALA A 99 15.46 -0.39 -12.15
N LEU A 100 14.53 -1.18 -11.60
CA LEU A 100 14.87 -2.22 -10.63
C LEU A 100 15.15 -3.55 -11.35
N LYS A 101 16.24 -4.22 -10.94
CA LYS A 101 16.64 -5.53 -11.46
C LYS A 101 16.03 -6.67 -10.64
N PRO A 102 15.67 -7.81 -11.24
CA PRO A 102 15.29 -9.00 -10.49
C PRO A 102 16.34 -9.38 -9.43
N ASP A 103 15.89 -9.94 -8.31
CA ASP A 103 16.78 -10.45 -7.27
C ASP A 103 17.50 -11.75 -7.71
N GLU A 104 18.39 -12.27 -6.85
CA GLU A 104 19.17 -13.49 -7.12
C GLU A 104 18.30 -14.72 -7.43
N ASN A 105 17.04 -14.71 -7.00
CA ASN A 105 16.06 -15.77 -7.24
C ASN A 105 15.16 -15.48 -8.45
N GLN A 106 15.53 -14.51 -9.30
CA GLN A 106 14.75 -14.02 -10.44
C GLN A 106 13.36 -13.48 -10.07
N GLN A 107 13.14 -13.13 -8.81
CA GLN A 107 11.89 -12.51 -8.39
C GLN A 107 11.97 -11.00 -8.58
N MET A 108 10.83 -10.35 -8.78
CA MET A 108 10.80 -8.89 -8.82
C MET A 108 11.37 -8.32 -7.51
N PRO A 109 12.21 -7.28 -7.58
CA PRO A 109 12.83 -6.67 -6.41
C PRO A 109 11.77 -6.10 -5.46
N LEU A 110 12.12 -6.07 -4.17
CA LEU A 110 11.33 -5.39 -3.16
C LEU A 110 11.39 -3.89 -3.39
N MET A 111 10.24 -3.25 -3.21
CA MET A 111 10.08 -1.82 -3.37
C MET A 111 9.66 -1.21 -2.05
N ASP A 112 10.57 -0.44 -1.49
CA ASP A 112 10.33 0.19 -0.21
C ASP A 112 9.57 1.49 -0.45
N ILE A 113 8.43 1.60 0.22
CA ILE A 113 7.66 2.84 0.30
C ILE A 113 7.60 3.28 1.75
N GLU A 114 7.94 4.55 1.96
CA GLU A 114 7.88 5.16 3.26
C GLU A 114 6.63 6.02 3.37
N ALA A 115 5.76 5.65 4.31
CA ALA A 115 4.70 6.51 4.81
C ALA A 115 5.31 7.38 5.93
N ARG A 116 5.54 8.65 5.62
CA ARG A 116 6.18 9.63 6.53
C ARG A 116 5.14 10.62 7.07
N HIS A 117 5.49 11.25 8.18
CA HIS A 117 4.66 12.29 8.82
C HIS A 117 3.33 11.75 9.35
N LEU A 118 3.33 10.50 9.85
CA LEU A 118 2.16 9.82 10.38
C LEU A 118 1.72 10.31 11.78
N ASP A 119 2.33 11.38 12.28
CA ASP A 119 2.41 11.83 13.68
C ASP A 119 1.21 11.51 14.61
N CYS A 120 1.05 10.24 15.00
CA CYS A 120 -0.04 9.75 15.84
C CYS A 120 0.54 9.04 17.07
N ALA A 121 -0.08 9.29 18.23
CA ALA A 121 0.38 8.80 19.51
C ALA A 121 -0.55 7.73 20.07
N GLY A 122 0.01 6.59 20.49
CA GLY A 122 -0.75 5.49 21.07
C GLY A 122 0.12 4.47 21.78
N MET A 123 -0.50 3.66 22.63
CA MET A 123 0.06 2.45 23.23
C MET A 123 -0.17 1.22 22.35
N SER A 124 -1.10 1.30 21.39
CA SER A 124 -1.34 0.24 20.43
C SER A 124 -1.65 0.79 19.04
N PHE A 125 -1.16 0.12 18.01
CA PHE A 125 -1.34 0.50 16.62
C PHE A 125 -1.87 -0.66 15.78
N LYS A 126 -2.76 -0.36 14.83
CA LYS A 126 -3.17 -1.30 13.79
C LYS A 126 -3.05 -0.63 12.43
N LEU A 127 -2.46 -1.34 11.47
CA LEU A 127 -2.29 -0.87 10.11
C LEU A 127 -3.28 -1.59 9.21
N ARG A 128 -3.98 -0.83 8.37
CA ARG A 128 -4.91 -1.32 7.35
C ARG A 128 -4.44 -0.83 6.00
N PHE A 129 -4.29 -1.75 5.07
CA PHE A 129 -3.91 -1.47 3.69
C PHE A 129 -5.11 -1.73 2.79
N LYS A 130 -5.58 -0.71 2.09
CA LYS A 130 -6.67 -0.81 1.11
C LYS A 130 -6.10 -0.64 -0.29
N ASN A 131 -6.38 -1.55 -1.22
CA ASN A 131 -6.02 -1.35 -2.64
C ASN A 131 -7.07 -0.55 -3.43
N ALA A 132 -8.08 -0.01 -2.74
CA ALA A 132 -9.02 0.93 -3.32
C ALA A 132 -8.32 2.28 -3.54
N LEU A 133 -8.50 2.88 -4.72
CA LEU A 133 -8.00 4.23 -4.99
C LEU A 133 -8.72 5.21 -4.06
N SER A 134 -7.95 6.03 -3.35
CA SER A 134 -8.52 7.19 -2.66
C SER A 134 -9.14 8.15 -3.67
N ALA A 135 -10.01 9.06 -3.21
CA ALA A 135 -10.55 10.12 -4.06
C ALA A 135 -9.43 11.00 -4.64
N ALA A 136 -8.37 11.24 -3.87
CA ALA A 136 -7.20 12.00 -4.30
C ALA A 136 -6.39 11.25 -5.38
N ALA A 137 -6.13 9.96 -5.18
CA ALA A 137 -5.44 9.11 -6.16
C ALA A 137 -6.24 8.97 -7.46
N THR A 138 -7.57 8.88 -7.35
CA THR A 138 -8.48 8.85 -8.51
C THR A 138 -8.41 10.16 -9.29
N ALA A 139 -8.51 11.31 -8.60
CA ALA A 139 -8.41 12.62 -9.22
C ALA A 139 -7.04 12.88 -9.87
N ALA A 140 -5.97 12.32 -9.29
CA ALA A 140 -4.62 12.37 -9.83
C ALA A 140 -4.36 11.38 -10.99
N GLY A 141 -5.36 10.57 -11.38
CA GLY A 141 -5.22 9.61 -12.48
C GLY A 141 -4.31 8.42 -12.17
N HIS A 142 -4.15 8.07 -10.90
CA HIS A 142 -3.32 6.93 -10.50
C HIS A 142 -3.94 5.61 -10.98
N LYS A 143 -3.08 4.64 -11.31
CA LYS A 143 -3.51 3.29 -11.71
C LYS A 143 -3.25 2.30 -10.58
N LYS A 144 -4.19 1.38 -10.34
CA LYS A 144 -3.99 0.27 -9.37
C LYS A 144 -3.07 -0.76 -9.97
N GLY A 145 -2.06 -1.22 -9.25
CA GLY A 145 -1.25 -2.37 -9.69
C GLY A 145 -1.43 -3.62 -8.83
N LEU A 146 -0.88 -4.72 -9.30
CA LEU A 146 -0.89 -6.02 -8.63
C LEU A 146 0.38 -6.15 -7.77
N PHE A 147 0.25 -5.97 -6.46
CA PHE A 147 1.35 -6.06 -5.52
C PHE A 147 0.98 -6.89 -4.29
N ARG A 148 1.97 -7.59 -3.73
CA ARG A 148 1.93 -8.17 -2.39
C ARG A 148 2.74 -7.32 -1.43
N ILE A 149 2.27 -7.20 -0.19
CA ILE A 149 3.08 -6.72 0.91
C ILE A 149 4.03 -7.86 1.29
N ALA A 150 5.32 -7.58 1.28
CA ALA A 150 6.37 -8.53 1.68
C ALA A 150 6.79 -8.34 3.14
N TYR A 151 6.87 -7.10 3.60
CA TYR A 151 7.18 -6.77 4.98
C TYR A 151 6.64 -5.38 5.36
N ILE A 152 6.56 -5.14 6.67
CA ILE A 152 6.17 -3.85 7.25
C ILE A 152 7.12 -3.57 8.42
N GLU A 153 7.71 -2.38 8.45
CA GLU A 153 8.51 -1.88 9.56
C GLU A 153 7.90 -0.60 10.13
N LEU A 154 7.82 -0.52 11.46
CA LEU A 154 7.29 0.64 12.17
C LEU A 154 8.44 1.37 12.87
N TYR A 155 8.48 2.68 12.70
CA TYR A 155 9.44 3.55 13.35
C TYR A 155 8.69 4.43 14.34
N VAL A 156 8.86 4.10 15.62
CA VAL A 156 8.19 4.74 16.74
C VAL A 156 9.21 5.45 17.63
N THR A 157 8.77 6.50 18.31
CA THR A 157 9.56 7.24 19.30
C THR A 157 8.78 7.29 20.62
N PRO A 158 9.42 7.19 21.80
CA PRO A 158 8.73 7.39 23.06
C PRO A 158 8.01 8.74 23.03
N SER A 159 6.71 8.75 23.33
CA SER A 159 6.02 10.02 23.54
C SER A 159 6.57 10.57 24.85
N GLU A 160 7.22 11.73 24.83
CA GLU A 160 7.59 12.39 26.09
C GLU A 160 6.32 12.51 26.93
N SER A 161 6.25 11.72 28.00
CA SER A 161 5.31 11.94 29.09
C SER A 161 5.62 13.32 29.62
N SER A 162 4.63 14.21 29.57
CA SER A 162 4.61 15.53 30.19
C SER A 162 5.52 15.57 31.42
N ILE A 163 6.58 16.38 31.34
CA ILE A 163 7.42 16.73 32.49
C ILE A 163 6.45 17.14 33.62
N PRO A 164 6.56 16.57 34.84
CA PRO A 164 5.72 17.01 35.95
C PRO A 164 5.92 18.51 36.10
N ASN A 165 4.82 19.28 36.08
CA ASN A 165 4.85 20.72 36.33
C ASN A 165 5.80 20.99 37.51
N ALA A 166 6.87 21.75 37.24
CA ALA A 166 7.71 22.25 38.31
C ALA A 166 6.79 22.96 39.33
N PRO A 167 6.95 22.72 40.63
CA PRO A 167 6.11 23.38 41.63
C PRO A 167 6.23 24.89 41.44
N GLU A 168 5.08 25.59 41.41
CA GLU A 168 5.02 27.05 41.36
C GLU A 168 5.91 27.62 42.47
N PRO A 169 6.74 28.64 42.18
CA PRO A 169 7.45 29.34 43.23
C PRO A 169 6.41 30.02 44.12
N THR A 170 6.35 29.59 45.37
CA THR A 170 5.50 30.23 46.39
C THR A 170 6.06 31.63 46.68
N PRO A 171 5.22 32.67 46.77
CA PRO A 171 5.64 34.05 46.99
C PRO A 171 6.35 34.27 48.33
#